data_AF-W1YF21-F1
#
_entry.id   AF-W1YF21-F1
#
_cell.length_a   1.000
_cell.length_b   1.000
_cell.length_c   1.000
_cell.angle_alpha   90.00
_cell.angle_beta   90.00
_cell.angle_gamma   90.00
#
_symmetry.space_group_name_H-M   'P 1'
#
loop_
_entity.id
_entity.type
_entity.pdbx_description
1 polymer ?
#
loop_
_entity_poly.entity_id
_entity_poly.type
_entity_poly.pdbx_seq_one_letter_code
_entity_poly.pdbx_strand_id
1 'polypeptide(L)' 'SGNPVLFGSHWFDFLQQIQGDQGGKTIIRGEGQAHVVKLWISDDVGDDIDTPDDFERLKHRESEAL' A
#
# COMPACT_ATOMS: atom_id res chain seq x y z
N SER A 1 -1.13 1.37 7.73
CA SER A 1 -0.01 1.50 6.78
C SER A 1 -0.59 1.28 5.41
N GLY A 2 -0.70 2.37 4.64
CA GLY A 2 -1.16 2.36 3.27
C GLY A 2 0.01 2.53 2.30
N ASN A 3 -0.32 2.60 1.03
CA ASN A 3 0.61 3.03 -0.01
C ASN A 3 0.81 4.56 0.05
N PRO A 4 1.92 5.10 -0.48
CA PRO A 4 3.04 4.39 -1.09
C PRO A 4 3.98 3.74 -0.07
N VAL A 5 4.65 2.66 -0.49
CA VAL A 5 5.71 1.99 0.28
C VAL A 5 7.01 2.02 -0.52
N LEU A 6 8.10 2.39 0.15
CA LEU A 6 9.44 2.36 -0.44
C LEU A 6 10.23 1.18 0.12
N PHE A 7 10.80 0.38 -0.78
CA PHE A 7 11.75 -0.68 -0.45
C PHE A 7 13.14 -0.29 -0.96
N GLY A 8 14.13 -0.27 -0.07
CA GLY A 8 15.53 -0.18 -0.48
C GLY A 8 15.95 -1.40 -1.30
N SER A 9 16.97 -1.24 -2.16
CA SER A 9 17.43 -2.28 -3.09
C SER A 9 17.82 -3.61 -2.41
N HIS A 10 18.20 -3.56 -1.12
CA HIS A 10 18.42 -4.74 -0.28
C HIS A 10 17.26 -5.75 -0.32
N TRP A 11 16.02 -5.28 -0.48
CA TRP A 11 14.82 -6.12 -0.44
C TRP A 11 14.38 -6.63 -1.82
N PHE A 12 15.07 -6.28 -2.91
CA PHE A 12 14.61 -6.60 -4.27
C PHE A 12 14.60 -8.11 -4.55
N ASP A 13 15.58 -8.85 -4.07
CA ASP A 13 15.61 -10.30 -4.24
C ASP A 13 14.48 -10.98 -3.45
N PHE A 14 14.19 -10.49 -2.24
CA PHE A 14 13.07 -10.98 -1.44
C PHE A 14 11.73 -10.69 -2.12
N LEU A 15 11.54 -9.48 -2.65
CA LEU A 15 10.31 -9.10 -3.34
C LEU A 15 10.02 -10.01 -4.55
N GLN A 16 11.05 -10.38 -5.32
CA GLN A 16 10.93 -11.26 -6.49
C GLN A 16 10.54 -12.70 -6.13
N GLN A 17 10.78 -13.14 -4.90
CA GLN A 17 10.48 -14.51 -4.45
C GLN A 17 9.07 -14.66 -3.87
N ILE A 18 8.35 -13.56 -3.64
CA ILE A 18 7.01 -13.60 -3.06
C ILE A 18 6.01 -14.14 -4.08
N GLN A 19 5.25 -15.15 -3.68
CA GLN A 19 4.23 -15.79 -4.51
C GLN A 19 2.82 -15.48 -4.00
N GLY A 20 1.88 -15.43 -4.93
CA GLY A 20 0.47 -15.14 -4.64
C GLY A 20 0.24 -13.70 -4.17
N ASP A 21 -0.98 -13.44 -3.72
CA ASP A 21 -1.43 -12.10 -3.33
C ASP A 21 -1.08 -11.78 -1.88
N GLN A 22 0.23 -11.65 -1.62
CA GLN A 22 0.77 -11.26 -0.32
C GLN A 22 1.65 -10.00 -0.44
N GLY A 23 2.39 -9.88 -1.54
CA GLY A 23 3.21 -8.72 -1.89
C GLY A 23 4.19 -8.30 -0.79
N GLY A 24 4.59 -7.02 -0.80
CA GLY A 24 5.56 -6.47 0.15
C GLY A 24 5.13 -6.52 1.63
N LYS A 25 3.84 -6.78 1.94
CA LYS A 25 3.36 -6.95 3.32
C LYS A 25 4.07 -8.10 4.03
N THR A 26 4.51 -9.13 3.30
CA THR A 26 5.30 -10.25 3.84
C THR A 26 6.63 -9.77 4.44
N ILE A 27 7.36 -8.89 3.76
CA ILE A 27 8.64 -8.36 4.24
C ILE A 27 8.41 -7.44 5.45
N ILE A 28 7.41 -6.55 5.36
CA ILE A 28 7.07 -5.58 6.42
C ILE A 28 6.70 -6.27 7.74
N ARG A 29 6.01 -7.42 7.67
CA ARG A 29 5.58 -8.19 8.85
C ARG A 29 6.59 -9.27 9.27
N GLY A 30 7.61 -9.54 8.45
CA GLY A 30 8.63 -10.57 8.67
C GLY A 30 9.99 -9.96 8.99
N GLU A 31 11.03 -10.40 8.28
CA GLU A 31 12.43 -10.01 8.52
C GLU A 31 12.67 -8.49 8.44
N GLY A 32 11.87 -7.77 7.65
CA GLY A 32 11.97 -6.32 7.52
C GLY A 32 11.36 -5.53 8.68
N GLN A 33 10.64 -6.17 9.61
CA GLN A 33 9.84 -5.47 10.63
C GLN A 33 10.67 -4.49 11.46
N ALA A 34 11.89 -4.86 11.85
CA ALA A 34 12.78 -4.02 12.65
C ALA A 34 13.31 -2.79 11.87
N HIS A 35 13.15 -2.77 10.56
CA HIS A 35 13.63 -1.72 9.65
C HIS A 35 12.50 -0.81 9.14
N VAL A 36 11.26 -1.00 9.60
CA VAL A 36 10.11 -0.20 9.16
C VAL A 36 10.10 1.17 9.81
N VAL A 37 10.15 2.22 8.98
CA VAL A 37 9.92 3.62 9.38
C VAL A 37 8.55 4.04 8.86
N LYS A 38 7.72 4.63 9.73
CA LYS A 38 6.41 5.16 9.36
C LYS A 38 6.47 6.67 9.20
N LEU A 39 6.04 7.15 8.04
CA LEU A 39 5.89 8.56 7.73
C LEU A 39 4.40 8.93 7.78
N TRP A 40 4.10 10.07 8.40
CA TRP A 40 2.75 10.63 8.39
C TRP A 40 2.56 11.46 7.13
N ILE A 41 1.49 11.17 6.39
CA ILE A 41 1.02 11.96 5.24
C ILE A 41 -0.32 12.56 5.68
N SER A 42 -0.54 13.83 5.36
CA SER A 42 -1.72 14.59 5.82
C SER A 42 -3.03 14.10 5.23
N ASP A 43 -2.97 13.55 4.03
CA ASP A 43 -4.12 13.20 3.23
C ASP A 43 -4.33 11.69 3.29
N ASP A 44 -5.60 11.27 3.26
CA ASP A 44 -5.94 9.89 3.01
C ASP A 44 -5.74 9.60 1.52
N VAL A 45 -4.52 9.16 1.18
CA VAL A 45 -4.08 8.97 -0.21
C VAL A 45 -4.17 7.50 -0.60
N GLY A 46 -4.98 7.24 -1.63
CA GLY A 46 -5.10 5.94 -2.27
C GLY A 46 -6.23 5.10 -1.68
N ASP A 47 -7.30 4.93 -2.44
CA ASP A 47 -8.37 3.99 -2.14
C ASP A 47 -8.08 2.65 -2.82
N ASP A 48 -8.19 1.56 -2.07
CA ASP A 48 -8.22 0.22 -2.67
C ASP A 48 -9.59 0.05 -3.36
N ILE A 49 -9.57 -0.27 -4.66
CA ILE A 49 -10.78 -0.46 -5.49
C ILE A 49 -10.92 -1.93 -5.83
N ASP A 50 -11.42 -2.72 -4.88
CA ASP A 50 -11.57 -4.17 -5.01
C ASP A 50 -12.96 -4.56 -5.53
N THR A 51 -13.96 -3.71 -5.29
CA THR A 51 -15.37 -3.96 -5.58
C THR A 51 -16.02 -2.82 -6.36
N PRO A 52 -17.15 -3.07 -7.06
CA PRO A 52 -17.91 -1.99 -7.70
C PRO A 52 -18.34 -0.89 -6.74
N ASP A 53 -18.65 -1.25 -5.49
CA ASP A 53 -19.04 -0.28 -4.46
C ASP A 53 -17.86 0.64 -4.08
N ASP A 54 -16.62 0.12 -4.10
CA ASP A 54 -15.42 0.93 -3.86
C ASP A 54 -15.25 2.00 -4.94
N PHE A 55 -15.53 1.63 -6.19
CA PHE A 55 -15.49 2.53 -7.33
C PHE A 55 -16.58 3.62 -7.27
N GLU A 56 -17.81 3.25 -6.89
CA GLU A 56 -18.88 4.24 -6.76
C GLU A 56 -18.60 5.22 -5.60
N ARG A 57 -18.02 4.77 -4.49
CA ARG A 57 -17.56 5.67 -3.41
C ARG A 57 -16.50 6.67 -3.88
N LEU A 58 -15.55 6.22 -4.71
CA LEU A 58 -14.52 7.09 -5.28
C LEU A 58 -15.13 8.21 -6.13
N LYS A 59 -16.09 7.88 -7.01
CA LYS A 59 -16.78 8.87 -7.86
C LYS A 59 -17.50 9.95 -7.06
N HIS A 60 -18.16 9.58 -5.96
CA HIS A 60 -18.87 10.54 -5.12
C HIS A 60 -17.92 11.53 -4.45
N ARG A 61 -16.74 11.10 -4.00
CA ARG A 61 -15.70 12.00 -3.45
C ARG A 61 -15.21 13.03 -4.47
N GLU A 62 -14.94 12.62 -5.71
CA GLU A 62 -14.49 13.55 -6.76
C GLU A 62 -15.55 14.60 -7.10
N SER A 63 -16.83 14.23 -7.02
CA SER A 63 -17.94 15.16 -7.26
C SER A 63 -18.15 16.17 -6.13
N GLU A 64 -17.77 15.86 -4.89
CA GLU A 64 -17.87 16.77 -3.73
C GLU A 64 -16.67 17.73 -3.61
N ALA A 65 -15.55 17.40 -4.25
CA ALA A 65 -14.34 18.21 -4.27
C ALA A 65 -14.34 19.30 -5.36
N LEU A 66 -15.43 19.43 -6.14
CA LEU A 66 -15.64 20.39 -7.23
C LEU A 66 -16.56 21.54 -6.84
#